data_AF-T0XYG2-F1
#
_entry.id   AF-T0XYG2-F1
#
_cell.length_a   1.000
_cell.length_b   1.000
_cell.length_c   1.000
_cell.angle_alpha   90.00
_cell.angle_beta   90.00
_cell.angle_gamma   90.00
#
_symmetry.space_group_name_H-M   'P 1'
#
loop_
_entity.id
_entity.type
_entity.pdbx_description
1 polymer ?
#
loop_
_entity_poly.entity_id
_entity_poly.type
_entity_poly.pdbx_seq_one_letter_code
_entity_poly.pdbx_strand_id
1 'polypeptide(L)'
;MHATTPRAEQPLPPYGACLLGSINLARLIRDPFTERARLDTAMLDELVAAAVRMMDNTIDVSGFPLEAQRIEAMTKRRIGLGVTGLADALMMCGERYGSLSGAAVAGEWARRVNRAAYLTSAHLAAEKGAFPLFDREAYLAGESVRELDGDVRALIAENGIRNALLTSIAPTGTISLLADNISSGIEPVFAHGYTRKVREPDGSLREEKVSDHAVRLYRDMFGPEAPLPAHFVTAQDLTPAEHVRMQAAVQRHVDSAISKTVNVPEDISFAVFSR
;
A
#
# COMPACT_ATOMS: atom_id res chain seq x y z
N MET A 1 -3.52 -22.11 -3.97
CA MET A 1 -4.33 -20.91 -4.30
C MET A 1 -4.70 -21.02 -5.77
N HIS A 2 -5.97 -20.84 -6.12
CA HIS A 2 -6.48 -21.14 -7.48
C HIS A 2 -6.88 -19.90 -8.29
N ALA A 3 -7.09 -18.76 -7.62
CA ALA A 3 -7.46 -17.50 -8.24
C ALA A 3 -7.05 -16.31 -7.35
N THR A 4 -7.12 -15.11 -7.91
CA THR A 4 -6.99 -13.83 -7.19
C THR A 4 -8.33 -13.09 -7.15
N THR A 5 -8.45 -12.10 -6.28
CA THR A 5 -9.51 -11.08 -6.34
C THR A 5 -9.47 -10.30 -7.67
N PRO A 6 -10.55 -9.58 -8.04
CA PRO A 6 -10.64 -8.85 -9.31
C PRO A 6 -9.52 -7.84 -9.59
N ARG A 7 -8.81 -7.39 -8.55
CA ARG A 7 -7.72 -6.42 -8.64
C ARG A 7 -6.34 -7.04 -8.40
N ALA A 8 -6.27 -8.38 -8.34
CA ALA A 8 -5.09 -9.23 -8.22
C ALA A 8 -4.26 -9.11 -6.93
N GLU A 9 -4.64 -8.24 -5.99
CA GLU A 9 -3.93 -7.95 -4.75
C GLU A 9 -4.06 -9.03 -3.67
N GLN A 10 -5.08 -9.89 -3.77
CA GLN A 10 -5.30 -11.01 -2.85
C GLN A 10 -5.44 -12.34 -3.61
N PRO A 11 -4.41 -13.18 -3.60
CA PRO A 11 -4.55 -14.60 -3.89
C PRO A 11 -5.36 -15.28 -2.76
N LEU A 12 -6.53 -15.84 -3.09
CA LEU A 12 -7.44 -16.40 -2.08
C LEU A 12 -7.73 -17.89 -2.30
N PRO A 13 -7.91 -18.68 -1.23
CA PRO A 13 -8.51 -20.00 -1.33
C PRO A 13 -10.02 -19.90 -1.65
N PRO A 14 -10.69 -21.01 -2.00
CA PRO A 14 -12.14 -21.05 -2.08
C PRO A 14 -12.78 -20.47 -0.81
N TYR A 15 -13.80 -19.62 -1.00
CA TYR A 15 -14.48 -18.87 0.08
C TYR A 15 -13.57 -17.93 0.89
N GLY A 16 -12.38 -17.63 0.39
CA GLY A 16 -11.46 -16.70 1.04
C GLY A 16 -12.05 -15.30 1.18
N ALA A 17 -11.76 -14.64 2.29
CA ALA A 17 -12.03 -13.23 2.49
C ALA A 17 -10.80 -12.52 3.03
N CYS A 18 -10.71 -11.21 2.78
CA CYS A 18 -9.66 -10.37 3.32
C CYS A 18 -10.21 -8.97 3.58
N LEU A 19 -9.86 -8.40 4.73
CA LEU A 19 -10.10 -7.00 5.05
C LEU A 19 -8.92 -6.17 4.56
N LEU A 20 -9.20 -5.09 3.84
CA LEU A 20 -8.18 -4.23 3.25
C LEU A 20 -8.13 -2.88 3.99
N GLY A 21 -6.92 -2.35 4.16
CA GLY A 21 -6.66 -1.05 4.76
C GLY A 21 -5.46 -0.39 4.10
N SER A 22 -5.32 0.93 4.24
CA SER A 22 -4.18 1.64 3.63
C SER A 22 -3.72 2.81 4.49
N ILE A 23 -2.41 2.87 4.75
CA ILE A 23 -1.77 4.01 5.41
C ILE A 23 -1.45 5.10 4.39
N ASN A 24 -1.84 6.34 4.68
CA ASN A 24 -1.50 7.50 3.87
C ASN A 24 -0.08 7.98 4.20
N LEU A 25 0.89 7.65 3.33
CA LEU A 25 2.30 8.01 3.54
C LEU A 25 2.57 9.51 3.38
N ALA A 26 1.83 10.19 2.50
CA ALA A 26 2.02 11.63 2.27
C ALA A 26 1.82 12.46 3.55
N ARG A 27 0.90 12.03 4.42
CA ARG A 27 0.63 12.68 5.71
C ARG A 27 1.70 12.46 6.77
N LEU A 28 2.65 11.56 6.52
CA LEU A 28 3.72 11.20 7.44
C LEU A 28 5.05 11.84 7.08
N ILE A 29 5.11 12.65 6.01
CA ILE A 29 6.33 13.36 5.66
C ILE A 29 6.52 14.58 6.56
N ARG A 30 7.69 14.65 7.20
CA ARG A 30 8.17 15.82 7.95
C ARG A 30 9.02 16.68 7.04
N ASP A 31 8.94 18.00 7.21
CA ASP A 31 9.73 18.99 6.47
C ASP A 31 9.68 18.81 4.93
N PRO A 32 8.47 18.67 4.31
CA PRO A 32 8.34 18.34 2.89
C PRO A 32 9.01 19.39 1.99
N PHE A 33 9.56 18.93 0.87
CA PHE A 33 10.27 19.72 -0.15
C PHE A 33 11.53 20.42 0.36
N THR A 34 12.11 19.94 1.45
CA THR A 34 13.41 20.40 1.98
C THR A 34 14.42 19.26 2.00
N GLU A 35 15.71 19.57 2.16
CA GLU A 35 16.76 18.56 2.33
C GLU A 35 16.60 17.71 3.61
N ARG A 36 15.73 18.14 4.55
CA ARG A 36 15.42 17.41 5.79
C ARG A 36 14.16 16.56 5.67
N ALA A 37 13.54 16.53 4.48
CA ALA A 37 12.31 15.81 4.23
C ALA A 37 12.48 14.33 4.51
N ARG A 38 11.64 13.78 5.39
CA ARG A 38 11.73 12.36 5.79
C ARG A 38 10.40 11.83 6.27
N LEU A 39 10.24 10.52 6.15
CA LEU A 39 9.11 9.82 6.74
C LEU A 39 9.21 9.79 8.27
N ASP A 40 8.11 10.11 8.96
CA ASP A 40 7.97 9.91 10.39
C ASP A 40 7.75 8.41 10.69
N THR A 41 8.85 7.71 10.93
CA THR A 41 8.85 6.25 11.13
C THR A 41 8.20 5.84 12.46
N ALA A 42 8.27 6.67 13.50
CA ALA A 42 7.63 6.39 14.78
C ALA A 42 6.10 6.45 14.64
N MET A 43 5.59 7.52 14.01
CA MET A 43 4.17 7.65 13.72
C MET A 43 3.67 6.55 12.76
N LEU A 44 4.49 6.16 11.77
CA LEU A 44 4.16 5.03 10.89
C LEU A 44 3.94 3.74 11.70
N ASP A 45 4.86 3.41 12.60
CA ASP A 45 4.77 2.18 13.40
C ASP A 45 3.50 2.19 14.28
N GLU A 46 3.19 3.32 14.92
CA GLU A 46 1.98 3.48 15.74
C GLU A 46 0.70 3.31 14.92
N LEU A 47 0.63 3.92 13.72
CA LEU A 47 -0.52 3.82 12.83
C LEU A 47 -0.69 2.41 12.27
N VAL A 48 0.39 1.74 11.90
CA VAL A 48 0.35 0.35 11.45
C VAL A 48 -0.17 -0.55 12.57
N ALA A 49 0.32 -0.37 13.80
CA ALA A 49 -0.15 -1.16 14.94
C ALA A 49 -1.66 -0.95 15.20
N ALA A 50 -2.11 0.31 15.19
CA ALA A 50 -3.52 0.64 15.33
C ALA A 50 -4.38 0.04 14.21
N ALA A 51 -3.92 0.15 12.96
CA ALA A 51 -4.62 -0.39 11.79
C ALA A 51 -4.73 -1.93 11.84
N VAL A 52 -3.64 -2.65 12.15
CA VAL A 52 -3.66 -4.12 12.28
C VAL A 52 -4.63 -4.56 13.37
N ARG A 53 -4.62 -3.93 14.55
CA ARG A 53 -5.58 -4.24 15.61
C ARG A 53 -7.02 -3.96 15.18
N MET A 54 -7.26 -2.81 14.55
CA MET A 54 -8.58 -2.45 14.04
C MET A 54 -9.09 -3.49 13.04
N MET A 55 -8.26 -3.87 12.06
CA MET A 55 -8.62 -4.85 11.04
C MET A 55 -8.83 -6.24 11.65
N ASP A 56 -8.01 -6.69 12.60
CA ASP A 56 -8.23 -7.93 13.35
C ASP A 56 -9.59 -7.93 14.07
N ASN A 57 -9.94 -6.84 14.76
CA ASN A 57 -11.24 -6.70 15.42
C ASN A 57 -12.40 -6.71 14.41
N THR A 58 -12.22 -6.10 13.24
CA THR A 58 -13.25 -6.05 12.20
C THR A 58 -13.62 -7.45 11.70
N ILE A 59 -12.71 -8.43 11.74
CA ILE A 59 -13.03 -9.82 11.37
C ILE A 59 -14.15 -10.37 12.26
N ASP A 60 -14.11 -10.09 13.56
CA ASP A 60 -15.04 -10.65 14.53
C ASP A 60 -16.47 -10.07 14.40
N VAL A 61 -16.58 -8.85 13.89
CA VAL A 61 -17.87 -8.15 13.68
C VAL A 61 -18.35 -8.16 12.23
N SER A 62 -17.60 -8.81 11.33
CA SER A 62 -17.95 -8.88 9.90
C SER A 62 -19.15 -9.81 9.67
N GLY A 63 -20.18 -9.29 8.99
CA GLY A 63 -21.34 -10.08 8.56
C GLY A 63 -21.06 -10.87 7.30
N PHE A 64 -20.37 -12.02 7.42
CA PHE A 64 -20.08 -12.88 6.27
C PHE A 64 -21.37 -13.49 5.69
N PRO A 65 -21.68 -13.30 4.40
CA PRO A 65 -22.92 -13.79 3.79
C PRO A 65 -23.01 -15.31 3.70
N LEU A 66 -21.87 -16.01 3.66
CA LEU A 66 -21.81 -17.47 3.57
C LEU A 66 -21.08 -18.06 4.77
N GLU A 67 -21.62 -19.13 5.34
CA GLU A 67 -21.02 -19.82 6.49
C GLU A 67 -19.61 -20.35 6.18
N ALA A 68 -19.40 -20.89 4.99
CA ALA A 68 -18.08 -21.35 4.55
C ALA A 68 -17.04 -20.20 4.53
N GLN A 69 -17.46 -18.99 4.16
CA GLN A 69 -16.60 -17.81 4.17
C GLN A 69 -16.32 -17.34 5.60
N ARG A 70 -17.33 -17.37 6.47
CA ARG A 70 -17.16 -17.09 7.91
C ARG A 70 -16.12 -18.02 8.54
N ILE A 71 -16.22 -19.33 8.26
CA ILE A 71 -15.25 -20.32 8.76
C ILE A 71 -13.85 -20.02 8.20
N GLU A 72 -13.71 -19.73 6.90
CA GLU A 72 -12.42 -19.39 6.30
C GLU A 72 -11.77 -18.17 6.97
N ALA A 73 -12.54 -17.09 7.12
CA ALA A 73 -12.07 -15.84 7.71
C ALA A 73 -11.68 -16.02 9.18
N MET A 74 -12.50 -16.72 9.98
CA MET A 74 -12.21 -16.94 11.40
C MET A 74 -11.02 -17.88 11.64
N THR A 75 -10.81 -18.86 10.75
CA THR A 75 -9.72 -19.85 10.90
C THR A 75 -8.35 -19.32 10.48
N LYS A 76 -8.28 -18.33 9.60
CA LYS A 76 -7.00 -17.77 9.09
C LYS A 76 -6.79 -16.30 9.41
N ARG A 77 -7.86 -15.56 9.70
CA ARG A 77 -7.83 -14.14 10.10
C ARG A 77 -7.01 -13.25 9.15
N ARG A 78 -7.19 -13.42 7.84
CA ARG A 78 -6.43 -12.70 6.81
C ARG A 78 -6.78 -11.22 6.80
N ILE A 79 -5.75 -10.38 6.79
CA ILE A 79 -5.86 -8.94 6.55
C ILE A 79 -4.88 -8.52 5.45
N GLY A 80 -5.12 -7.36 4.85
CA GLY A 80 -4.28 -6.80 3.80
C GLY A 80 -4.10 -5.31 4.03
N LEU A 81 -3.14 -4.97 4.89
CA LEU A 81 -2.72 -3.60 5.11
C LEU A 81 -1.73 -3.19 4.01
N GLY A 82 -2.04 -2.10 3.33
CA GLY A 82 -1.18 -1.49 2.33
C GLY A 82 -0.90 -0.03 2.62
N VAL A 83 -0.52 0.69 1.58
CA VAL A 83 -0.25 2.12 1.62
C VAL A 83 -0.99 2.85 0.50
N THR A 84 -1.12 4.15 0.63
CA THR A 84 -1.55 5.09 -0.41
C THR A 84 -0.69 6.36 -0.30
N GLY A 85 -0.65 7.19 -1.34
CA GLY A 85 0.16 8.41 -1.36
C GLY A 85 1.67 8.15 -1.45
N LEU A 86 2.10 6.99 -1.97
CA LEU A 86 3.53 6.67 -2.09
C LEU A 86 4.25 7.67 -3.01
N ALA A 87 3.69 7.98 -4.17
CA ALA A 87 4.33 8.88 -5.13
C ALA A 87 4.41 10.31 -4.58
N ASP A 88 3.35 10.79 -3.92
CA ASP A 88 3.32 12.07 -3.22
C ASP A 88 4.41 12.14 -2.15
N ALA A 89 4.53 11.10 -1.32
CA ALA A 89 5.53 11.02 -0.27
C ALA A 89 6.96 11.06 -0.84
N LEU A 90 7.22 10.37 -1.96
CA LEU A 90 8.50 10.44 -2.66
C LEU A 90 8.77 11.85 -3.21
N MET A 91 7.78 12.49 -3.85
CA MET A 91 7.91 13.87 -4.33
C MET A 91 8.23 14.83 -3.18
N MET A 92 7.56 14.69 -2.03
CA MET A 92 7.83 15.49 -0.84
C MET A 92 9.23 15.27 -0.27
N CYS A 93 9.81 14.08 -0.48
CA CYS A 93 11.19 13.75 -0.11
C CYS A 93 12.23 14.08 -1.19
N GLY A 94 11.83 14.67 -2.33
CA GLY A 94 12.75 14.96 -3.43
C GLY A 94 13.17 13.74 -4.25
N GLU A 95 12.49 12.60 -4.07
CA GLU A 95 12.80 11.33 -4.73
C GLU A 95 11.98 11.15 -6.01
N ARG A 96 12.66 10.80 -7.11
CA ARG A 96 11.96 10.51 -8.37
C ARG A 96 11.41 9.08 -8.34
N TYR A 97 10.09 8.95 -8.46
CA TYR A 97 9.43 7.65 -8.61
C TYR A 97 10.07 6.84 -9.76
N GLY A 98 10.22 5.54 -9.57
CA GLY A 98 10.79 4.65 -10.58
C GLY A 98 12.32 4.68 -10.66
N SER A 99 13.01 5.67 -10.08
CA SER A 99 14.49 5.67 -10.03
C SER A 99 15.01 4.56 -9.08
N LEU A 100 16.33 4.26 -9.15
CA LEU A 100 16.94 3.31 -8.22
C LEU A 100 16.84 3.79 -6.77
N SER A 101 17.06 5.08 -6.52
CA SER A 101 16.92 5.68 -5.18
C SER A 101 15.48 5.64 -4.69
N GLY A 102 14.53 6.12 -5.52
CA GLY A 102 13.10 6.11 -5.17
C GLY A 102 12.55 4.71 -4.92
N ALA A 103 13.01 3.71 -5.67
CA ALA A 103 12.66 2.31 -5.43
C ALA A 103 13.25 1.76 -4.12
N ALA A 104 14.50 2.11 -3.79
CA ALA A 104 15.11 1.73 -2.52
C ALA A 104 14.36 2.34 -1.33
N VAL A 105 14.00 3.63 -1.41
CA VAL A 105 13.21 4.33 -0.39
C VAL A 105 11.82 3.68 -0.22
N ALA A 106 11.12 3.41 -1.33
CA ALA A 106 9.83 2.73 -1.28
C ALA A 106 9.91 1.32 -0.69
N GLY A 107 10.96 0.57 -1.02
CA GLY A 107 11.24 -0.74 -0.44
C GLY A 107 11.45 -0.66 1.07
N GLU A 108 12.25 0.29 1.55
CA GLU A 108 12.47 0.48 2.99
C GLU A 108 11.19 0.86 3.74
N TRP A 109 10.36 1.74 3.17
CA TRP A 109 9.06 2.10 3.76
C TRP A 109 8.12 0.89 3.80
N ALA A 110 8.07 0.08 2.73
CA ALA A 110 7.30 -1.16 2.70
C ALA A 110 7.80 -2.18 3.73
N ARG A 111 9.13 -2.34 3.87
CA ARG A 111 9.76 -3.18 4.90
C ARG A 111 9.35 -2.75 6.30
N ARG A 112 9.29 -1.44 6.56
CA ARG A 112 8.88 -0.90 7.86
C ARG A 112 7.42 -1.21 8.17
N VAL A 113 6.51 -1.00 7.21
CA VAL A 113 5.09 -1.38 7.34
C VAL A 113 4.94 -2.87 7.63
N ASN A 114 5.63 -3.72 6.86
CA ASN A 114 5.61 -5.16 7.04
C ASN A 114 6.09 -5.56 8.45
N ARG A 115 7.26 -5.08 8.85
CA ARG A 115 7.83 -5.33 10.18
C ARG A 115 6.86 -4.94 11.30
N ALA A 116 6.33 -3.72 11.27
CA ALA A 116 5.39 -3.24 12.29
C ALA A 116 4.10 -4.06 12.33
N ALA A 117 3.60 -4.51 11.17
CA ALA A 117 2.42 -5.35 11.08
C ALA A 117 2.66 -6.72 11.74
N TYR A 118 3.77 -7.38 11.41
CA TYR A 118 4.11 -8.70 11.97
C TYR A 118 4.38 -8.64 13.49
N LEU A 119 5.11 -7.64 13.97
CA LEU A 119 5.29 -7.41 15.41
C LEU A 119 3.95 -7.23 16.12
N THR A 120 3.07 -6.41 15.56
CA THR A 120 1.74 -6.17 16.13
C THR A 120 0.91 -7.46 16.17
N SER A 121 0.91 -8.24 15.09
CA SER A 121 0.14 -9.48 15.05
C SER A 121 0.69 -10.56 15.99
N ALA A 122 2.00 -10.61 16.21
CA ALA A 122 2.60 -11.49 17.22
C ALA A 122 2.22 -11.05 18.66
N HIS A 123 2.20 -9.74 18.94
CA HIS A 123 1.68 -9.23 20.22
C HIS A 123 0.18 -9.52 20.40
N LEU A 124 -0.62 -9.38 19.34
CA LEU A 124 -2.04 -9.76 19.37
C LEU A 124 -2.22 -11.27 19.59
N ALA A 125 -1.29 -12.10 19.14
CA ALA A 125 -1.31 -13.53 19.42
C ALA A 125 -1.07 -13.82 20.90
N ALA A 126 -0.16 -13.10 21.56
CA ALA A 126 0.03 -13.19 23.00
C ALA A 126 -1.22 -12.77 23.78
N GLU A 127 -1.92 -11.73 23.32
CA GLU A 127 -3.14 -11.22 23.96
C GLU A 127 -4.38 -12.09 23.72
N LYS A 128 -4.58 -12.54 22.48
CA LYS A 128 -5.86 -13.11 22.01
C LYS A 128 -5.75 -14.55 21.48
N GLY A 129 -4.54 -15.12 21.45
CA GLY A 129 -4.22 -16.37 20.79
C GLY A 129 -3.89 -16.20 19.30
N ALA A 130 -3.05 -17.11 18.77
CA ALA A 130 -2.75 -17.20 17.34
C ALA A 130 -4.00 -17.52 16.49
N PHE A 131 -3.92 -17.35 15.16
CA PHE A 131 -5.01 -17.81 14.29
C PHE A 131 -5.21 -19.34 14.42
N PRO A 132 -6.44 -19.87 14.33
CA PRO A 132 -6.72 -21.28 14.64
C PRO A 132 -5.92 -22.33 13.85
N LEU A 133 -5.54 -22.04 12.60
CA LEU A 133 -4.74 -22.95 11.76
C LEU A 133 -3.24 -22.71 11.84
N PHE A 134 -2.76 -21.97 12.85
CA PHE A 134 -1.36 -21.67 13.00
C PHE A 134 -0.57 -22.93 13.36
N ASP A 135 0.29 -23.36 12.45
CA ASP A 135 1.34 -24.34 12.68
C ASP A 135 2.68 -23.60 12.79
N ARG A 136 3.29 -23.66 13.97
CA ARG A 136 4.49 -22.86 14.29
C ARG A 136 5.67 -23.20 13.40
N GLU A 137 5.94 -24.48 13.19
CA GLU A 137 7.10 -24.93 12.41
C GLU A 137 6.90 -24.63 10.93
N ALA A 138 5.73 -24.96 10.39
CA ALA A 138 5.40 -24.70 9.00
C ALA A 138 5.36 -23.19 8.69
N TYR A 139 4.83 -22.37 9.61
CA TYR A 139 4.78 -20.92 9.42
C TYR A 139 6.18 -20.29 9.43
N LEU A 140 7.04 -20.63 10.41
CA LEU A 140 8.41 -20.12 10.48
C LEU A 140 9.31 -20.62 9.34
N ALA A 141 8.95 -21.74 8.73
CA ALA A 141 9.61 -22.27 7.54
C ALA A 141 9.12 -21.62 6.23
N GLY A 142 8.05 -20.83 6.24
CA GLY A 142 7.51 -20.15 5.06
C GLY A 142 8.50 -19.16 4.44
N GLU A 143 8.52 -19.06 3.11
CA GLU A 143 9.52 -18.27 2.38
C GLU A 143 9.56 -16.79 2.81
N SER A 144 8.42 -16.11 2.78
CA SER A 144 8.31 -14.72 3.23
C SER A 144 8.65 -14.53 4.71
N VAL A 145 8.33 -15.53 5.56
CA VAL A 145 8.58 -15.49 7.00
C VAL A 145 10.08 -15.68 7.32
N ARG A 146 10.82 -16.43 6.49
CA ARG A 146 12.27 -16.60 6.64
C ARG A 146 13.04 -15.31 6.37
N GLU A 147 12.52 -14.44 5.53
CA GLU A 147 13.13 -13.15 5.18
C GLU A 147 12.81 -12.03 6.18
N LEU A 148 11.92 -12.27 7.13
CA LEU A 148 11.64 -11.30 8.20
C LEU A 148 12.85 -11.11 9.12
N ASP A 149 12.93 -9.93 9.73
CA ASP A 149 13.95 -9.59 10.71
C ASP A 149 13.97 -10.62 11.87
N GLY A 150 15.17 -10.92 12.38
CA GLY A 150 15.36 -12.03 13.32
C GLY A 150 14.56 -11.90 14.62
N ASP A 151 14.37 -10.68 15.11
CA ASP A 151 13.58 -10.39 16.31
C ASP A 151 12.07 -10.55 16.08
N VAL A 152 11.58 -10.22 14.89
CA VAL A 152 10.19 -10.50 14.48
C VAL A 152 9.95 -12.00 14.47
N ARG A 153 10.87 -12.77 13.86
CA ARG A 153 10.78 -14.24 13.82
C ARG A 153 10.83 -14.85 15.21
N ALA A 154 11.69 -14.34 16.10
CA ALA A 154 11.77 -14.80 17.49
C ALA A 154 10.45 -14.54 18.23
N LEU A 155 9.85 -13.36 18.06
CA LEU A 155 8.58 -13.02 18.69
C LEU A 155 7.42 -13.90 18.18
N ILE A 156 7.41 -14.22 16.89
CA ILE A 156 6.44 -15.19 16.32
C ILE A 156 6.70 -16.59 16.89
N ALA A 157 7.96 -17.00 17.05
CA ALA A 157 8.31 -18.30 17.64
C ALA A 157 7.90 -18.42 19.12
N GLU A 158 7.87 -17.31 19.85
CA GLU A 158 7.38 -17.25 21.23
C GLU A 158 5.85 -17.21 21.27
N ASN A 159 5.24 -16.17 20.72
CA ASN A 159 3.83 -15.85 20.93
C ASN A 159 2.88 -16.49 19.90
N GLY A 160 3.42 -16.95 18.78
CA GLY A 160 2.63 -17.26 17.58
C GLY A 160 2.28 -16.00 16.81
N ILE A 161 1.31 -16.08 15.90
CA ILE A 161 0.84 -14.92 15.14
C ILE A 161 -0.69 -14.92 14.99
N ARG A 162 -1.30 -13.75 15.11
CA ARG A 162 -2.76 -13.59 15.14
C ARG A 162 -3.40 -13.69 13.76
N ASN A 163 -2.68 -13.32 12.71
CA ASN A 163 -3.18 -13.21 11.34
C ASN A 163 -2.30 -14.03 10.40
N ALA A 164 -2.90 -14.84 9.51
CA ALA A 164 -2.14 -15.68 8.59
C ALA A 164 -1.40 -14.89 7.51
N LEU A 165 -2.00 -13.78 7.04
CA LEU A 165 -1.41 -12.79 6.12
C LEU A 165 -1.77 -11.39 6.63
N LEU A 166 -0.88 -10.43 6.37
CA LEU A 166 -0.95 -9.10 6.96
C LEU A 166 -0.95 -7.96 5.95
N THR A 167 -0.25 -8.11 4.83
CA THR A 167 0.14 -7.01 3.94
C THR A 167 -0.30 -7.24 2.50
N SER A 168 -0.85 -6.21 1.89
CA SER A 168 -1.30 -6.25 0.50
C SER A 168 -1.44 -4.83 -0.03
N ILE A 169 -1.08 -4.61 -1.29
CA ILE A 169 -1.29 -3.31 -1.92
C ILE A 169 -2.53 -3.40 -2.80
N ALA A 170 -3.64 -2.90 -2.27
CA ALA A 170 -4.87 -2.72 -3.01
C ALA A 170 -4.80 -1.47 -3.90
N PRO A 171 -5.60 -1.41 -4.98
CA PRO A 171 -5.89 -0.13 -5.61
C PRO A 171 -6.73 0.70 -4.65
N THR A 172 -6.32 1.93 -4.42
CA THR A 172 -6.96 2.82 -3.45
C THR A 172 -7.74 3.94 -4.14
N GLY A 173 -8.21 3.74 -5.38
CA GLY A 173 -8.74 4.82 -6.22
C GLY A 173 -9.82 5.68 -5.56
N THR A 174 -10.76 5.10 -4.82
CA THR A 174 -11.79 5.88 -4.10
C THR A 174 -11.25 6.51 -2.82
N ILE A 175 -10.48 5.75 -2.02
CA ILE A 175 -10.01 6.23 -0.72
C ILE A 175 -8.86 7.23 -0.84
N SER A 176 -8.08 7.19 -1.93
CA SER A 176 -7.03 8.18 -2.20
C SER A 176 -7.61 9.50 -2.69
N LEU A 177 -8.71 9.46 -3.44
CA LEU A 177 -9.51 10.66 -3.75
C LEU A 177 -10.05 11.31 -2.47
N LEU A 178 -10.60 10.50 -1.56
CA LEU A 178 -11.06 10.99 -0.25
C LEU A 178 -9.91 11.53 0.61
N ALA A 179 -8.74 10.89 0.53
CA ALA A 179 -7.52 11.28 1.23
C ALA A 179 -6.78 12.43 0.53
N ASP A 180 -7.53 13.43 0.07
CA ASP A 180 -7.06 14.67 -0.55
C ASP A 180 -6.43 14.51 -1.95
N ASN A 181 -6.94 13.57 -2.75
CA ASN A 181 -6.49 13.30 -4.12
C ASN A 181 -4.98 13.03 -4.22
N ILE A 182 -4.51 12.10 -3.39
CA ILE A 182 -3.15 11.53 -3.44
C ILE A 182 -3.08 10.37 -4.45
N SER A 183 -1.85 9.96 -4.78
CA SER A 183 -1.56 8.76 -5.56
C SER A 183 -2.16 7.48 -4.96
N SER A 184 -2.61 6.58 -5.84
CA SER A 184 -3.34 5.38 -5.46
C SER A 184 -2.40 4.21 -5.17
N GLY A 185 -2.47 3.59 -3.99
CA GLY A 185 -1.62 2.44 -3.67
C GLY A 185 -0.14 2.80 -3.72
N ILE A 186 0.59 2.02 -4.53
CA ILE A 186 1.97 2.31 -4.91
C ILE A 186 2.10 2.94 -6.30
N GLU A 187 0.99 3.33 -6.95
CA GLU A 187 1.02 3.89 -8.30
C GLU A 187 1.71 5.26 -8.33
N PRO A 188 2.34 5.64 -9.46
CA PRO A 188 2.75 7.02 -9.67
C PRO A 188 1.53 7.96 -9.72
N VAL A 189 1.77 9.26 -9.58
CA VAL A 189 0.74 10.27 -9.86
C VAL A 189 0.33 10.15 -11.33
N PHE A 190 -0.96 9.98 -11.61
CA PHE A 190 -1.42 9.83 -13.00
C PHE A 190 -1.44 11.15 -13.76
N ALA A 191 -1.77 12.25 -13.10
CA ALA A 191 -1.74 13.60 -13.65
C ALA A 191 -1.68 14.61 -12.49
N HIS A 192 -0.89 15.68 -12.65
CA HIS A 192 -0.79 16.75 -11.63
C HIS A 192 -2.10 17.50 -11.39
N GLY A 193 -2.98 17.53 -12.39
CA GLY A 193 -4.33 18.04 -12.25
C GLY A 193 -5.20 17.73 -13.46
N TYR A 194 -6.50 17.70 -13.25
CA TYR A 194 -7.50 17.41 -14.27
C TYR A 194 -8.84 18.05 -13.89
N THR A 195 -9.70 18.24 -14.88
CA THR A 195 -11.05 18.79 -14.67
C THR A 195 -12.04 17.64 -14.49
N ARG A 196 -12.79 17.63 -13.39
CA ARG A 196 -13.92 16.71 -13.18
C ARG A 196 -15.23 17.41 -13.48
N LYS A 197 -16.14 16.67 -14.10
CA LYS A 197 -17.53 17.09 -14.30
C LYS A 197 -18.40 16.45 -13.23
N VAL A 198 -19.00 17.27 -12.38
CA VAL A 198 -19.96 16.85 -11.35
C VAL A 198 -21.36 17.12 -11.90
N ARG A 199 -22.21 16.09 -11.92
CA ARG A 199 -23.61 16.26 -12.28
C ARG A 199 -24.38 16.77 -11.08
N GLU A 200 -25.00 17.93 -11.23
CA GLU A 200 -25.84 18.54 -10.20
C GLU A 200 -27.26 17.94 -10.20
N PRO A 201 -28.04 18.10 -9.11
CA PRO A 201 -29.40 17.58 -9.02
C PRO A 201 -30.35 18.09 -10.12
N ASP A 202 -30.10 19.30 -10.64
CA ASP A 202 -30.86 19.91 -11.74
C ASP A 202 -30.46 19.37 -13.14
N GLY A 203 -29.50 18.44 -13.19
CA GLY A 203 -28.98 17.85 -14.42
C GLY A 203 -27.88 18.65 -15.11
N SER A 204 -27.52 19.83 -14.61
CA SER A 204 -26.39 20.61 -15.09
C SER A 204 -25.05 19.96 -14.72
N LEU A 205 -23.98 20.39 -15.38
CA LEU A 205 -22.62 19.91 -15.13
C LEU A 205 -21.79 21.05 -14.56
N ARG A 206 -21.21 20.82 -13.38
CA ARG A 206 -20.22 21.71 -12.77
C ARG A 206 -18.82 21.17 -13.01
N GLU A 207 -17.93 22.02 -13.50
CA GLU A 207 -16.53 21.67 -13.70
C GLU A 207 -15.71 22.07 -12.47
N GLU A 208 -14.95 21.13 -11.92
CA GLU A 208 -14.02 21.36 -10.82
C GLU A 208 -12.61 20.97 -11.25
N LYS A 209 -11.65 21.87 -11.04
CA LYS A 209 -10.24 21.55 -11.19
C LYS A 209 -9.79 20.78 -9.96
N VAL A 210 -9.36 19.55 -10.17
CA VAL A 210 -8.77 18.69 -9.15
C VAL A 210 -7.27 18.66 -9.39
N SER A 211 -6.48 18.73 -8.32
CA SER A 211 -5.02 18.71 -8.39
C SER A 211 -4.47 17.75 -7.35
N ASP A 212 -3.37 17.10 -7.71
CA ASP A 212 -2.62 16.22 -6.83
C ASP A 212 -2.23 16.94 -5.53
N HIS A 213 -2.22 16.20 -4.41
CA HIS A 213 -1.94 16.76 -3.09
C HIS A 213 -0.53 17.35 -2.99
N ALA A 214 0.50 16.60 -3.39
CA ALA A 214 1.89 17.07 -3.30
C ALA A 214 2.12 18.28 -4.22
N VAL A 215 1.53 18.29 -5.41
CA VAL A 215 1.58 19.43 -6.33
C VAL A 215 0.95 20.69 -5.71
N ARG A 216 -0.21 20.56 -5.08
CA ARG A 216 -0.89 21.67 -4.42
C ARG A 216 -0.09 22.19 -3.24
N LEU A 217 0.39 21.30 -2.37
CA LEU A 217 1.22 21.66 -1.22
C LEU A 217 2.51 22.38 -1.64
N TYR A 218 3.17 21.91 -2.70
CA TYR A 218 4.35 22.56 -3.24
C TYR A 218 4.04 23.99 -3.70
N ARG A 219 2.95 24.18 -4.45
CA ARG A 219 2.52 25.51 -4.91
C ARG A 219 2.09 26.44 -3.78
N ASP A 220 1.50 25.91 -2.72
CA ASP A 220 1.17 26.69 -1.52
C ASP A 220 2.45 27.21 -0.82
N MET A 221 3.55 26.46 -0.88
CA MET A 221 4.83 26.81 -0.25
C MET A 221 5.72 27.72 -1.12
N PHE A 222 5.77 27.48 -2.43
CA PHE A 222 6.71 28.15 -3.34
C PHE A 222 6.05 29.11 -4.33
N GLY A 223 4.72 29.20 -4.33
CA GLY A 223 3.92 30.07 -5.18
C GLY A 223 3.09 29.31 -6.22
N PRO A 224 1.93 29.85 -6.64
CA PRO A 224 0.96 29.16 -7.48
C PRO A 224 1.52 28.74 -8.86
N GLU A 225 2.45 29.51 -9.39
CA GLU A 225 3.09 29.28 -10.70
C GLU A 225 4.53 28.76 -10.58
N ALA A 226 4.94 28.29 -9.38
CA ALA A 226 6.27 27.73 -9.20
C ALA A 226 6.46 26.52 -10.14
N PRO A 227 7.58 26.47 -10.89
CA PRO A 227 7.88 25.32 -11.73
C PRO A 227 8.06 24.08 -10.85
N LEU A 228 7.42 22.99 -11.25
CA LEU A 228 7.54 21.72 -10.54
C LEU A 228 8.94 21.13 -10.75
N PRO A 229 9.60 20.62 -9.70
CA PRO A 229 10.91 19.97 -9.82
C PRO A 229 10.87 18.74 -10.75
N ALA A 230 12.02 18.39 -11.33
CA ALA A 230 12.13 17.27 -12.28
C ALA A 230 11.75 15.89 -11.71
N HIS A 231 11.70 15.74 -10.38
CA HIS A 231 11.26 14.50 -9.73
C HIS A 231 9.73 14.38 -9.60
N PHE A 232 8.96 15.43 -9.90
CA PHE A 232 7.50 15.40 -10.00
C PHE A 232 7.08 14.75 -11.33
N VAL A 233 7.36 13.46 -11.44
CA VAL A 233 7.00 12.64 -12.60
C VAL A 233 5.60 12.08 -12.49
N THR A 234 4.94 11.98 -13.62
CA THR A 234 3.64 11.33 -13.79
C THR A 234 3.79 9.94 -14.41
N ALA A 235 2.70 9.18 -14.46
CA ALA A 235 2.67 7.87 -15.11
C ALA A 235 3.14 7.90 -16.57
N GLN A 236 2.98 9.03 -17.27
CA GLN A 236 3.35 9.22 -18.66
C GLN A 236 4.86 9.47 -18.85
N ASP A 237 5.56 9.89 -17.79
CA ASP A 237 7.00 10.18 -17.82
C ASP A 237 7.86 8.93 -17.54
N LEU A 238 7.22 7.79 -17.25
CA LEU A 238 7.87 6.59 -16.75
C LEU A 238 7.93 5.48 -17.81
N THR A 239 9.04 4.78 -17.82
CA THR A 239 9.23 3.57 -18.62
C THR A 239 8.59 2.35 -17.95
N PRO A 240 8.21 1.30 -18.69
CA PRO A 240 7.67 0.07 -18.11
C PRO A 240 8.61 -0.57 -17.06
N ALA A 241 9.92 -0.52 -17.32
CA ALA A 241 10.93 -1.04 -16.40
C ALA A 241 10.95 -0.28 -15.05
N GLU A 242 10.66 1.02 -15.05
CA GLU A 242 10.55 1.81 -13.83
C GLU A 242 9.30 1.44 -13.02
N HIS A 243 8.18 1.16 -13.66
CA HIS A 243 6.98 0.62 -12.99
C HIS A 243 7.29 -0.73 -12.32
N VAL A 244 7.91 -1.65 -13.06
CA VAL A 244 8.27 -2.98 -12.56
C VAL A 244 9.30 -2.90 -11.43
N ARG A 245 10.27 -1.98 -11.51
CA ARG A 245 11.25 -1.76 -10.44
C ARG A 245 10.59 -1.38 -9.12
N MET A 246 9.61 -0.47 -9.15
CA MET A 246 8.87 -0.07 -7.96
C MET A 246 8.05 -1.22 -7.39
N GLN A 247 7.37 -1.99 -8.25
CA GLN A 247 6.64 -3.18 -7.83
C GLN A 247 7.58 -4.21 -7.18
N ALA A 248 8.74 -4.47 -7.79
CA ALA A 248 9.71 -5.43 -7.27
C ALA A 248 10.36 -4.98 -5.95
N ALA A 249 10.52 -3.67 -5.74
CA ALA A 249 11.04 -3.13 -4.48
C ALA A 249 10.02 -3.32 -3.33
N VAL A 250 8.74 -3.08 -3.60
CA VAL A 250 7.69 -3.21 -2.57
C VAL A 250 7.28 -4.67 -2.35
N GLN A 251 7.19 -5.49 -3.39
CA GLN A 251 6.68 -6.87 -3.32
C GLN A 251 7.48 -7.78 -2.38
N ARG A 252 8.78 -7.52 -2.19
CA ARG A 252 9.63 -8.26 -1.22
C ARG A 252 9.12 -8.14 0.22
N HIS A 253 8.30 -7.13 0.50
CA HIS A 253 7.77 -6.83 1.83
C HIS A 253 6.25 -6.95 1.89
N VAL A 254 5.64 -7.63 0.90
CA VAL A 254 4.20 -7.88 0.83
C VAL A 254 3.97 -9.39 0.77
N ASP A 255 3.27 -9.94 1.76
CA ASP A 255 3.01 -11.37 1.90
C ASP A 255 1.81 -11.89 1.09
N SER A 256 0.91 -11.00 0.66
CA SER A 256 -0.06 -11.28 -0.42
C SER A 256 0.48 -10.81 -1.78
N ALA A 257 -0.26 -9.97 -2.50
CA ALA A 257 0.13 -9.44 -3.80
C ALA A 257 -0.12 -7.93 -3.88
N ILE A 258 0.30 -7.36 -5.00
CA ILE A 258 0.22 -5.94 -5.30
C ILE A 258 -0.65 -5.74 -6.55
N SER A 259 -1.65 -4.87 -6.45
CA SER A 259 -2.28 -4.29 -7.63
C SER A 259 -1.37 -3.20 -8.20
N LYS A 260 -0.81 -3.46 -9.39
CA LYS A 260 0.07 -2.51 -10.09
C LYS A 260 -0.29 -2.44 -11.57
N THR A 261 -0.43 -1.22 -12.06
CA THR A 261 -0.52 -0.93 -13.49
C THR A 261 0.87 -0.63 -14.05
N VAL A 262 1.27 -1.34 -15.10
CA VAL A 262 2.44 -1.00 -15.90
C VAL A 262 1.93 -0.21 -17.11
N ASN A 263 2.03 1.13 -17.03
CA ASN A 263 1.66 1.99 -18.15
C ASN A 263 2.72 1.84 -19.24
N VAL A 264 2.28 1.73 -20.49
CA VAL A 264 3.15 1.61 -21.66
C VAL A 264 2.81 2.72 -22.66
N PRO A 265 3.79 3.30 -23.36
CA PRO A 265 3.54 4.21 -24.47
C PRO A 265 2.72 3.52 -25.57
N GLU A 266 1.92 4.31 -26.31
CA GLU A 266 1.12 3.80 -27.43
C GLU A 266 2.01 3.22 -28.56
N ASP A 267 3.20 3.79 -28.74
CA ASP A 267 4.16 3.43 -29.78
C ASP A 267 5.19 2.36 -29.34
N ILE A 268 4.97 1.71 -28.18
CA ILE A 268 5.89 0.67 -27.71
C ILE A 268 5.95 -0.52 -28.68
N SER A 269 7.16 -0.90 -29.08
CA SER A 269 7.34 -2.10 -29.90
C SER A 269 7.09 -3.38 -29.11
N PHE A 270 6.59 -4.43 -29.77
CA PHE A 270 6.41 -5.75 -29.16
C PHE A 270 7.72 -6.33 -28.60
N ALA A 271 8.86 -6.06 -29.25
CA ALA A 271 10.17 -6.50 -28.79
C ALA A 271 10.61 -5.86 -27.47
N VAL A 272 10.16 -4.64 -27.19
CA VAL A 272 10.37 -3.98 -25.90
C VAL A 272 9.35 -4.45 -24.88
N PHE A 273 8.08 -4.63 -25.28
CA PHE A 273 7.01 -5.11 -24.40
C PHE A 273 7.21 -6.55 -23.89
N SER A 274 7.81 -7.43 -24.70
CA SER A 274 8.03 -8.85 -24.37
C SER A 274 9.24 -9.13 -23.47
N ARG A 275 10.01 -8.09 -23.11
CA ARG A 275 11.16 -8.18 -22.20
C ARG A 275 10.73 -7.83 -20.78
#